data_AF-A0AAV6RTW4-F1
#
_entry.id   AF-A0AAV6RTW4-F1
#
_cell.length_a   1.000
_cell.length_b   1.000
_cell.length_c   1.000
_cell.angle_alpha   90.00
_cell.angle_beta   90.00
_cell.angle_gamma   90.00
#
_symmetry.space_group_name_H-M   'P 1'
#
loop_
_entity.id
_entity.type
_entity.pdbx_description
1 polymer ?
#
loop_
_entity_poly.entity_id
_entity_poly.type
_entity_poly.pdbx_seq_one_letter_code
_entity_poly.pdbx_strand_id
1 'polypeptide(L)'
;MTEGELRVDLVADILARPFSRRTFQEKLDLVRGGRPTPELANLSQPGKGFVRHFQASNYERYPWLTASDGRCKLFCWECLLFAKDKFSVWSYTGFANLNCLTKAATRHQSTAGHLQATVLLKTFGDTRVDSQLNEQVRRERELHNEMVKKNREILKRLIDCVVFLGKQELSFRGHDESSQSSNRGNYMELLSFMAEHDTDLHYHLSTNRVFTGTSGKIQNDLIYAIAEVMGEEIKTEIKNAPFVAVMVDETTDRSEYGCCLDKVVAQCYDGAAVMASGLNGLQAKVKDRAPMALFIHCYAHRLNLVLTQGASKLKECKVFFFANLNGLAAFFSRSPKRTQLLDDMCKRRLPHVAPTRWQSTSRLVNVVHEKRIALKELFDHILEHHDEYNEDTVLCADGFDKRLDDFEFC
;
A
#
# COMPACT_ATOMS: atom_id res chain seq x y z
N MET A 1 -47.75 60.14 -21.43
CA MET A 1 -47.01 60.63 -20.25
C MET A 1 -45.96 59.60 -19.93
N THR A 2 -44.75 59.78 -20.45
CA THR A 2 -43.64 58.85 -20.28
C THR A 2 -43.02 59.06 -18.91
N GLU A 3 -43.09 58.03 -18.08
CA GLU A 3 -42.49 57.96 -16.75
C GLU A 3 -40.98 58.24 -16.84
N GLY A 4 -40.52 59.19 -16.02
CA GLY A 4 -39.12 59.52 -15.91
C GLY A 4 -38.36 58.37 -15.26
N GLU A 5 -37.62 57.62 -16.08
CA GLU A 5 -36.50 56.81 -15.59
C GLU A 5 -35.55 57.75 -14.84
N LEU A 6 -35.43 57.58 -13.52
CA LEU A 6 -34.36 58.20 -12.75
C LEU A 6 -33.04 57.81 -13.44
N ARG A 7 -32.40 58.75 -14.14
CA ARG A 7 -31.03 58.58 -14.62
C ARG A 7 -30.14 58.36 -13.40
N VAL A 8 -29.84 57.10 -13.10
CA VAL A 8 -28.94 56.74 -12.01
C VAL A 8 -27.54 57.23 -12.39
N ASP A 9 -26.99 58.13 -11.58
CA ASP A 9 -25.62 58.59 -11.74
C ASP A 9 -24.65 57.45 -11.40
N LEU A 10 -24.24 56.72 -12.44
CA LEU A 10 -23.36 55.56 -12.33
C LEU A 10 -22.02 55.90 -11.68
N VAL A 11 -21.50 57.11 -11.92
CA VAL A 11 -20.25 57.56 -11.30
C VAL A 11 -20.47 57.80 -9.80
N ALA A 12 -21.61 58.37 -9.40
CA ALA A 12 -21.96 58.51 -7.99
C ALA A 12 -22.15 57.15 -7.30
N ASP A 13 -22.77 56.18 -7.97
CA ASP A 13 -22.91 54.80 -7.46
C ASP A 13 -21.55 54.12 -7.26
N ILE A 14 -20.63 54.23 -8.22
CA ILE A 14 -19.28 53.67 -8.10
C ILE A 14 -18.49 54.36 -6.97
N LEU A 15 -18.67 55.66 -6.76
CA LEU A 15 -18.05 56.38 -5.64
C LEU A 15 -18.62 55.96 -4.28
N ALA A 16 -19.91 55.61 -4.20
CA ALA A 16 -20.55 55.13 -2.97
C ALA A 16 -20.16 53.67 -2.65
N ARG A 17 -20.18 52.79 -3.67
CA ARG A 17 -19.71 51.40 -3.59
C ARG A 17 -18.55 51.19 -4.57
N PRO A 18 -17.30 51.37 -4.13
CA PRO A 18 -16.10 51.27 -4.97
C PRO A 18 -16.05 49.97 -5.77
N PHE A 19 -15.54 50.05 -7.00
CA PHE A 19 -15.39 48.89 -7.90
C PHE A 19 -14.76 47.68 -7.20
N SER A 20 -13.71 47.89 -6.40
CA SER A 20 -13.05 46.83 -5.60
C SER A 20 -13.98 46.00 -4.70
N ARG A 21 -15.07 46.59 -4.15
CA ARG A 21 -16.03 45.95 -3.23
C ARG A 21 -17.21 45.25 -3.93
N ARG A 22 -17.22 45.22 -5.27
CA ARG A 22 -18.25 44.54 -6.07
C ARG A 22 -17.88 43.09 -6.38
N THR A 23 -18.87 42.25 -6.63
CA THR A 23 -18.67 40.86 -7.05
C THR A 23 -18.04 40.81 -8.44
N PHE A 24 -17.50 39.66 -8.85
CA PHE A 24 -16.87 39.53 -10.16
C PHE A 24 -17.87 39.80 -11.30
N GLN A 25 -19.10 39.30 -11.18
CA GLN A 25 -20.16 39.53 -12.17
C GLN A 25 -20.53 41.01 -12.26
N GLU A 26 -20.77 41.69 -11.13
CA GLU A 26 -21.05 43.13 -11.10
C GLU A 26 -19.90 43.96 -11.71
N LYS A 27 -18.65 43.56 -11.48
CA LYS A 27 -17.47 44.20 -12.08
C LYS A 27 -17.43 44.01 -13.59
N LEU A 28 -17.71 42.79 -14.06
CA LEU A 28 -17.76 42.44 -15.47
C LEU A 28 -18.85 43.24 -16.19
N ASP A 29 -20.03 43.37 -15.57
CA ASP A 29 -21.17 44.11 -16.11
C ASP A 29 -20.86 45.61 -16.22
N LEU A 30 -20.18 46.20 -15.22
CA LEU A 30 -19.72 47.60 -15.28
C LEU A 30 -18.68 47.83 -16.38
N VAL A 31 -17.72 46.91 -16.55
CA VAL A 31 -16.70 47.03 -17.60
C VAL A 31 -17.34 46.88 -18.99
N ARG A 32 -18.30 45.96 -19.16
CA ARG A 32 -19.04 45.77 -20.42
C ARG A 32 -20.02 46.91 -20.71
N GLY A 33 -20.64 47.49 -19.69
CA GLY A 33 -21.58 48.61 -19.80
C GLY A 33 -20.93 49.92 -20.28
N GLY A 34 -19.61 50.02 -20.18
CA GLY A 34 -18.84 51.15 -20.72
C GLY A 34 -18.97 52.43 -19.90
N ARG A 35 -18.28 53.48 -20.36
CA ARG A 35 -18.23 54.77 -19.64
C ARG A 35 -19.51 55.59 -19.87
N PRO A 36 -20.12 56.17 -18.83
CA PRO A 36 -21.24 57.09 -19.01
C PRO A 36 -20.72 58.46 -19.48
N THR A 37 -21.45 59.12 -20.38
CA THR A 37 -21.13 60.46 -20.90
C THR A 37 -22.32 61.41 -20.72
N PRO A 38 -22.67 61.80 -19.48
CA PRO A 38 -23.82 62.69 -19.25
C PRO A 38 -23.52 64.13 -19.69
N GLU A 39 -24.56 64.85 -20.10
CA GLU A 39 -24.46 66.29 -20.40
C GLU A 39 -24.46 67.10 -19.12
N LEU A 40 -23.37 67.82 -18.85
CA LEU A 40 -23.23 68.68 -17.67
C LEU A 40 -23.66 70.12 -17.98
N ALA A 41 -24.97 70.34 -18.13
CA ALA A 41 -25.51 71.68 -18.43
C ALA A 41 -25.14 72.73 -17.36
N ASN A 42 -24.98 72.29 -16.11
CA ASN A 42 -24.75 73.16 -14.95
C ASN A 42 -23.26 73.40 -14.62
N LEU A 43 -22.33 72.72 -15.30
CA LEU A 43 -20.89 72.94 -15.09
C LEU A 43 -20.42 74.13 -15.94
N SER A 44 -20.38 75.31 -15.32
CA SER A 44 -19.86 76.52 -15.94
C SER A 44 -18.83 77.20 -15.04
N GLN A 45 -17.88 77.92 -15.65
CA GLN A 45 -16.89 78.70 -14.92
C GLN A 45 -16.76 80.12 -15.46
N PRO A 46 -16.84 81.15 -14.61
CA PRO A 46 -16.54 82.52 -15.00
C PRO A 46 -15.04 82.67 -15.27
N GLY A 47 -14.70 83.18 -16.45
CA GLY A 47 -13.37 83.63 -16.83
C GLY A 47 -13.27 85.15 -16.84
N LYS A 48 -12.09 85.69 -17.17
CA LYS A 48 -11.91 87.14 -17.40
C LYS A 48 -12.65 87.54 -18.68
N GLY A 49 -13.92 87.92 -18.56
CA GLY A 49 -14.76 88.47 -19.64
C GLY A 49 -15.66 87.49 -20.39
N PHE A 50 -15.68 86.20 -20.04
CA PHE A 50 -16.54 85.19 -20.67
C PHE A 50 -16.81 84.03 -19.70
N VAL A 51 -17.93 83.33 -19.84
CA VAL A 51 -18.25 82.11 -19.08
C VAL A 51 -17.98 80.89 -19.96
N ARG A 52 -17.19 79.93 -19.48
CA ARG A 52 -17.00 78.64 -20.17
C ARG A 52 -18.02 77.64 -19.65
N HIS A 53 -18.78 77.03 -20.55
CA HIS A 53 -19.63 75.87 -20.27
C HIS A 53 -18.91 74.60 -20.66
N PHE A 54 -19.25 73.48 -20.01
CA PHE A 54 -18.76 72.18 -20.43
C PHE A 54 -19.32 71.84 -21.83
N GLN A 55 -18.45 71.33 -22.71
CA GLN A 55 -18.84 70.88 -24.05
C GLN A 55 -18.72 69.36 -24.15
N ALA A 56 -19.75 68.71 -24.71
CA ALA A 56 -19.77 67.26 -24.90
C ALA A 56 -18.64 66.74 -25.81
N SER A 57 -18.14 67.58 -26.73
CA SER A 57 -16.97 67.28 -27.58
C SER A 57 -15.69 66.95 -26.78
N ASN A 58 -15.63 67.32 -25.50
CA ASN A 58 -14.51 66.91 -24.63
C ASN A 58 -14.49 65.40 -24.38
N TYR A 59 -15.63 64.70 -24.44
CA TYR A 59 -15.68 63.24 -24.30
C TYR A 59 -15.10 62.51 -25.51
N GLU A 60 -15.19 63.12 -26.70
CA GLU A 60 -14.54 62.61 -27.92
C GLU A 60 -13.03 62.88 -27.88
N ARG A 61 -12.65 64.08 -27.44
CA ARG A 61 -11.24 64.48 -27.31
C ARG A 61 -10.49 63.63 -26.28
N TYR A 62 -11.16 63.20 -25.21
CA TYR A 62 -10.57 62.42 -24.13
C TYR A 62 -11.39 61.14 -23.91
N PRO A 63 -11.02 60.01 -24.55
CA PRO A 63 -11.75 58.75 -24.45
C PRO A 63 -11.82 58.13 -23.04
N TRP A 64 -11.11 58.66 -22.07
CA TRP A 64 -11.17 58.22 -20.68
C TRP A 64 -12.11 59.09 -19.83
N LEU A 65 -12.56 60.23 -20.35
CA LEU A 65 -13.30 61.24 -19.60
C LEU A 65 -14.76 60.81 -19.41
N THR A 66 -15.22 60.94 -18.17
CA THR A 66 -16.61 60.72 -17.75
C THR A 66 -17.02 61.80 -16.75
N ALA A 67 -18.29 61.84 -16.34
CA ALA A 67 -18.79 62.81 -15.41
C ALA A 67 -19.90 62.26 -14.51
N SER A 68 -20.07 62.92 -13.37
CA SER A 68 -21.21 62.73 -12.46
C SER A 68 -22.07 63.98 -12.53
N ASP A 69 -23.32 63.82 -12.95
CA ASP A 69 -24.31 64.90 -13.02
C ASP A 69 -24.70 65.37 -11.61
N GLY A 70 -24.93 64.42 -10.69
CA GLY A 70 -25.29 64.73 -9.30
C GLY A 70 -24.20 65.48 -8.53
N ARG A 71 -22.93 65.31 -8.91
CA ARG A 71 -21.80 66.06 -8.34
C ARG A 71 -21.35 67.24 -9.20
N CYS A 72 -21.86 67.38 -10.42
CA CYS A 72 -21.42 68.36 -11.43
C CYS A 72 -19.89 68.39 -11.61
N LYS A 73 -19.25 67.22 -11.73
CA LYS A 73 -17.77 67.10 -11.80
C LYS A 73 -17.33 66.04 -12.82
N LEU A 74 -16.11 66.23 -13.34
CA LEU A 74 -15.45 65.34 -14.31
C LEU A 74 -14.53 64.32 -13.61
N PHE A 75 -14.47 63.12 -14.16
CA PHE A 75 -13.70 61.98 -13.66
C PHE A 75 -13.03 61.22 -14.82
N CYS A 76 -12.11 60.31 -14.51
CA CYS A 76 -11.55 59.35 -15.47
C CYS A 76 -12.15 57.97 -15.20
N TRP A 77 -12.73 57.34 -16.22
CA TRP A 77 -13.41 56.05 -16.11
C TRP A 77 -12.48 54.92 -15.68
N GLU A 78 -11.34 54.79 -16.35
CA GLU A 78 -10.31 53.79 -16.06
C GLU A 78 -9.81 53.93 -14.63
N CYS A 79 -9.52 55.17 -14.20
CA CYS A 79 -9.07 55.44 -12.84
C CYS A 79 -10.18 55.27 -11.79
N LEU A 80 -11.44 55.52 -12.12
CA LEU A 80 -12.57 55.26 -11.22
C LEU A 80 -12.65 53.77 -10.84
N LEU A 81 -12.33 52.89 -11.80
CA LEU A 81 -12.41 51.43 -11.63
C LEU A 81 -11.13 50.82 -11.05
N PHE A 82 -9.95 51.25 -11.51
CA PHE A 82 -8.68 50.56 -11.27
C PHE A 82 -7.57 51.42 -10.65
N ALA A 83 -7.83 52.67 -10.23
CA ALA A 83 -6.79 53.50 -9.63
C ALA A 83 -6.26 52.89 -8.32
N LYS A 84 -4.93 52.88 -8.18
CA LYS A 84 -4.23 52.50 -6.95
C LYS A 84 -4.39 53.56 -5.86
N ASP A 85 -4.41 54.85 -6.25
CA ASP A 85 -4.66 55.97 -5.36
C ASP A 85 -6.15 56.31 -5.32
N LYS A 86 -6.77 56.02 -4.16
CA LYS A 86 -8.22 56.13 -3.93
C LYS A 86 -8.69 57.57 -3.72
N PHE A 87 -7.78 58.55 -3.63
CA PHE A 87 -8.13 59.94 -3.32
C PHE A 87 -7.70 60.93 -4.41
N SER A 88 -7.42 60.45 -5.63
CA SER A 88 -7.00 61.32 -6.72
C SER A 88 -8.13 62.21 -7.23
N VAL A 89 -7.76 63.31 -7.89
CA VAL A 89 -8.72 64.26 -8.49
C VAL A 89 -9.64 63.58 -9.50
N TRP A 90 -9.12 62.62 -10.25
CA TRP A 90 -9.83 61.97 -11.35
C TRP A 90 -10.57 60.69 -10.93
N SER A 91 -10.32 60.17 -9.71
CA SER A 91 -10.95 58.96 -9.19
C SER A 91 -11.88 59.20 -7.98
N TYR A 92 -11.81 60.35 -7.31
CA TYR A 92 -12.60 60.60 -6.09
C TYR A 92 -13.12 62.02 -5.92
N THR A 93 -12.26 63.05 -5.94
CA THR A 93 -12.69 64.42 -5.60
C THR A 93 -13.43 65.12 -6.74
N GLY A 94 -13.12 64.74 -7.98
CA GLY A 94 -13.72 65.23 -9.22
C GLY A 94 -13.16 66.57 -9.67
N PHE A 95 -12.95 66.70 -10.98
CA PHE A 95 -12.39 67.90 -11.61
C PHE A 95 -13.52 68.83 -12.10
N ALA A 96 -13.47 70.11 -11.73
CA ALA A 96 -14.46 71.12 -12.13
C ALA A 96 -13.86 72.32 -12.89
N ASN A 97 -12.52 72.43 -12.97
CA ASN A 97 -11.86 73.62 -13.51
C ASN A 97 -11.71 73.58 -15.04
N LEU A 98 -12.79 73.93 -15.74
CA LEU A 98 -12.86 73.97 -17.20
C LEU A 98 -11.78 74.87 -17.85
N ASN A 99 -11.39 75.98 -17.20
CA ASN A 99 -10.34 76.85 -17.72
C ASN A 99 -8.97 76.16 -17.84
N CYS A 100 -8.72 75.12 -17.03
CA CYS A 100 -7.48 74.36 -17.02
C CYS A 100 -7.65 72.91 -17.50
N LEU A 101 -8.81 72.55 -18.06
CA LEU A 101 -9.14 71.17 -18.44
C LEU A 101 -8.11 70.57 -19.39
N THR A 102 -7.77 71.27 -20.48
CA THR A 102 -6.81 70.77 -21.47
C THR A 102 -5.45 70.44 -20.84
N LYS A 103 -4.91 71.35 -20.01
CA LYS A 103 -3.61 71.15 -19.34
C LYS A 103 -3.67 70.02 -18.31
N ALA A 104 -4.75 69.94 -17.54
CA ALA A 104 -4.93 68.93 -16.51
C ALA A 104 -5.15 67.52 -17.12
N ALA A 105 -5.92 67.44 -18.20
CA ALA A 105 -6.20 66.21 -18.94
C ALA A 105 -4.95 65.68 -19.64
N THR A 106 -4.20 66.53 -20.35
CA THR A 106 -2.94 66.13 -20.99
C THR A 106 -1.90 65.64 -19.99
N ARG A 107 -1.84 66.24 -18.79
CA ARG A 107 -0.96 65.75 -17.71
C ARG A 107 -1.46 64.44 -17.12
N HIS A 108 -2.78 64.26 -16.97
CA HIS A 108 -3.34 63.05 -16.37
C HIS A 108 -3.11 61.81 -17.23
N GLN A 109 -3.38 61.91 -18.53
CA GLN A 109 -3.26 60.76 -19.44
C GLN A 109 -1.83 60.22 -19.58
N SER A 110 -0.82 61.02 -19.27
CA SER A 110 0.60 60.59 -19.27
C SER A 110 1.07 60.02 -17.93
N THR A 111 0.23 60.00 -16.89
CA THR A 111 0.61 59.44 -15.59
C THR A 111 0.67 57.91 -15.63
N ALA A 112 1.66 57.32 -14.95
CA ALA A 112 1.78 55.87 -14.82
C ALA A 112 0.52 55.23 -14.22
N GLY A 113 -0.13 55.91 -13.27
CA GLY A 113 -1.39 55.43 -12.66
C GLY A 113 -2.55 55.33 -13.65
N HIS A 114 -2.69 56.30 -14.56
CA HIS A 114 -3.68 56.24 -15.64
C HIS A 114 -3.36 55.11 -16.62
N LEU A 115 -2.12 55.03 -17.10
CA LEU A 115 -1.71 53.99 -18.06
C LEU A 115 -1.94 52.57 -17.51
N GLN A 116 -1.60 52.34 -16.24
CA GLN A 116 -1.85 51.06 -15.57
C GLN A 116 -3.34 50.74 -15.47
N ALA A 117 -4.17 51.72 -15.11
CA ALA A 117 -5.63 51.55 -15.05
C ALA A 117 -6.22 51.23 -16.44
N THR A 118 -5.69 51.84 -17.50
CA THR A 118 -6.09 51.57 -18.89
C THR A 118 -5.73 50.15 -19.32
N VAL A 119 -4.53 49.66 -18.98
CA VAL A 119 -4.14 48.27 -19.26
C VAL A 119 -5.04 47.29 -18.50
N LEU A 120 -5.31 47.56 -17.22
CA LEU A 120 -6.19 46.71 -16.41
C LEU A 120 -7.60 46.66 -16.97
N LEU A 121 -8.20 47.80 -17.35
CA LEU A 121 -9.53 47.81 -17.95
C LEU A 121 -9.58 46.97 -19.23
N LYS A 122 -8.58 47.11 -20.11
CA LYS A 122 -8.54 46.38 -21.40
C LYS A 122 -8.30 44.88 -21.26
N THR A 123 -7.66 44.45 -20.17
CA THR A 123 -7.35 43.03 -19.91
C THR A 123 -8.33 42.39 -18.93
N PHE A 124 -9.27 43.18 -18.36
CA PHE A 124 -10.23 42.69 -17.38
C PHE A 124 -11.33 41.87 -18.05
N GLY A 125 -11.32 40.55 -17.80
CA GLY A 125 -12.30 39.62 -18.34
C GLY A 125 -11.79 38.76 -19.49
N ASP A 126 -10.64 39.10 -20.07
CA ASP A 126 -9.91 38.18 -20.94
C ASP A 126 -9.31 37.06 -20.07
N THR A 127 -9.61 35.81 -20.41
CA THR A 127 -9.16 34.62 -19.67
C THR A 127 -7.65 34.62 -19.51
N ARG A 128 -7.17 34.92 -18.30
CA ARG A 128 -5.73 34.94 -17.97
C ARG A 128 -5.16 33.53 -18.14
N VAL A 129 -4.03 33.42 -18.83
CA VAL A 129 -3.24 32.18 -18.98
C VAL A 129 -2.98 31.51 -17.63
N ASP A 130 -2.82 32.29 -16.56
CA ASP A 130 -2.67 31.84 -15.17
C ASP A 130 -3.83 30.93 -14.69
N SER A 131 -5.06 31.15 -15.17
CA SER A 131 -6.24 30.36 -14.81
C SER A 131 -6.27 29.01 -15.52
N GLN A 132 -5.83 28.95 -16.78
CA GLN A 132 -5.71 27.71 -17.55
C GLN A 132 -4.55 26.84 -17.03
N LEU A 133 -3.41 27.44 -16.67
CA LEU A 133 -2.30 26.73 -16.02
C LEU A 133 -2.74 26.12 -14.68
N ASN A 134 -3.54 26.85 -13.88
CA ASN A 134 -4.08 26.31 -12.63
C ASN A 134 -5.06 25.15 -12.83
N GLU A 135 -5.93 25.21 -13.85
CA GLU A 135 -6.81 24.07 -14.17
C GLU A 135 -6.05 22.86 -14.69
N GLN A 136 -5.04 23.06 -15.54
CA GLN A 136 -4.23 21.96 -16.05
C GLN A 136 -3.42 21.30 -14.92
N VAL A 137 -2.77 22.08 -14.07
CA VAL A 137 -2.08 21.58 -12.86
C VAL A 137 -3.05 20.83 -11.94
N ARG A 138 -4.30 21.32 -11.81
CA ARG A 138 -5.33 20.63 -11.03
C ARG A 138 -5.71 19.28 -11.64
N ARG A 139 -5.96 19.21 -12.97
CA ARG A 139 -6.28 17.95 -13.67
C ARG A 139 -5.14 16.95 -13.59
N GLU A 140 -3.89 17.40 -13.74
CA GLU A 140 -2.71 16.54 -13.60
C GLU A 140 -2.60 15.97 -12.17
N ARG A 141 -2.87 16.77 -11.14
CA ARG A 141 -2.93 16.29 -9.75
C ARG A 141 -4.07 15.30 -9.52
N GLU A 142 -5.24 15.54 -10.11
CA GLU A 142 -6.38 14.63 -10.02
C GLU A 142 -6.06 13.27 -10.67
N LEU A 143 -5.52 13.27 -11.89
CA LEU A 143 -5.06 12.06 -12.58
C LEU A 143 -3.97 11.32 -11.81
N HIS A 144 -3.00 12.05 -11.23
CA HIS A 144 -1.97 11.46 -10.39
C HIS A 144 -2.56 10.80 -9.15
N ASN A 145 -3.49 11.45 -8.46
CA ASN A 145 -4.16 10.90 -7.28
C ASN A 145 -4.99 9.66 -7.61
N GLU A 146 -5.68 9.64 -8.76
CA GLU A 146 -6.39 8.46 -9.25
C GLU A 146 -5.43 7.30 -9.52
N MET A 147 -4.29 7.56 -10.15
CA MET A 147 -3.25 6.55 -10.37
C MET A 147 -2.67 6.03 -9.06
N VAL A 148 -2.39 6.90 -8.09
CA VAL A 148 -1.94 6.51 -6.74
C VAL A 148 -2.97 5.62 -6.06
N LYS A 149 -4.26 5.95 -6.19
CA LYS A 149 -5.35 5.13 -5.62
C LYS A 149 -5.38 3.74 -6.25
N LYS A 150 -5.30 3.64 -7.59
CA LYS A 150 -5.22 2.35 -8.29
C LYS A 150 -3.99 1.55 -7.86
N ASN A 151 -2.82 2.18 -7.76
CA ASN A 151 -1.60 1.49 -7.36
C ASN A 151 -1.68 0.94 -5.92
N ARG A 152 -2.32 1.67 -4.99
CA ARG A 152 -2.58 1.19 -3.63
C ARG A 152 -3.52 -0.03 -3.61
N GLU A 153 -4.54 -0.01 -4.45
CA GLU A 153 -5.46 -1.13 -4.61
C GLU A 153 -4.75 -2.39 -5.15
N ILE A 154 -3.83 -2.23 -6.11
CA ILE A 154 -2.98 -3.33 -6.58
C ILE A 154 -2.08 -3.84 -5.46
N LEU A 155 -1.37 -2.96 -4.76
CA LEU A 155 -0.48 -3.35 -3.68
C LEU A 155 -1.22 -4.12 -2.58
N LYS A 156 -2.45 -3.72 -2.27
CA LYS A 156 -3.31 -4.44 -1.33
C LYS A 156 -3.55 -5.89 -1.76
N ARG A 157 -3.84 -6.17 -3.03
CA ARG A 157 -4.02 -7.53 -3.55
C ARG A 157 -2.75 -8.38 -3.42
N LEU A 158 -1.58 -7.78 -3.67
CA LEU A 158 -0.29 -8.45 -3.48
C LEU A 158 -0.08 -8.83 -2.00
N ILE A 159 -0.38 -7.89 -1.09
CA ILE A 159 -0.31 -8.12 0.36
C ILE A 159 -1.30 -9.23 0.78
N ASP A 160 -2.53 -9.21 0.26
CA ASP A 160 -3.54 -10.22 0.57
C ASP A 160 -3.08 -11.63 0.15
N CYS A 161 -2.41 -11.76 -0.99
CA CYS A 161 -1.78 -13.03 -1.40
C CYS A 161 -0.71 -13.48 -0.41
N VAL A 162 0.17 -12.56 0.01
CA VAL A 162 1.26 -12.88 0.96
C VAL A 162 0.67 -13.34 2.29
N VAL A 163 -0.31 -12.61 2.81
CA VAL A 163 -1.00 -12.92 4.06
C VAL A 163 -1.76 -14.24 3.97
N PHE A 164 -2.41 -14.52 2.85
CA PHE A 164 -3.09 -15.81 2.62
C PHE A 164 -2.11 -16.98 2.72
N LEU A 165 -0.99 -16.91 2.00
CA LEU A 165 0.03 -17.96 2.02
C LEU A 165 0.62 -18.15 3.42
N GLY A 166 0.90 -17.04 4.13
CA GLY A 166 1.37 -17.08 5.52
C GLY A 166 0.37 -17.75 6.46
N LYS A 167 -0.93 -17.45 6.33
CA LYS A 167 -2.00 -18.06 7.15
C LYS A 167 -2.20 -19.54 6.90
N GLN A 168 -1.95 -20.00 5.67
CA GLN A 168 -2.08 -21.41 5.30
C GLN A 168 -0.78 -22.20 5.47
N GLU A 169 0.29 -21.56 5.94
CA GLU A 169 1.63 -22.15 6.06
C GLU A 169 2.13 -22.76 4.72
N LEU A 170 1.73 -22.15 3.60
CA LEU A 170 2.09 -22.62 2.27
C LEU A 170 3.45 -22.06 1.85
N SER A 171 4.24 -22.89 1.16
CA SER A 171 5.49 -22.45 0.55
C SER A 171 5.23 -21.30 -0.43
N PHE A 172 6.02 -20.24 -0.34
CA PHE A 172 5.79 -19.05 -1.16
C PHE A 172 6.14 -19.26 -2.64
N ARG A 173 7.32 -19.84 -2.88
CA ARG A 173 7.95 -20.00 -4.19
C ARG A 173 7.96 -21.45 -4.65
N GLY A 174 8.00 -21.63 -5.97
CA GLY A 174 8.24 -22.92 -6.62
C GLY A 174 9.73 -23.14 -6.90
N HIS A 175 10.06 -24.33 -7.39
CA HIS A 175 11.42 -24.63 -7.87
C HIS A 175 11.81 -23.80 -9.10
N ASP A 176 10.83 -23.48 -9.96
CA ASP A 176 11.02 -22.65 -11.14
C ASP A 176 9.84 -21.67 -11.31
N GLU A 177 10.11 -20.37 -11.21
CA GLU A 177 9.12 -19.29 -11.43
C GLU A 177 9.14 -18.76 -12.88
N SER A 178 9.90 -19.40 -13.78
CA SER A 178 9.97 -19.02 -15.19
C SER A 178 8.60 -19.11 -15.88
N SER A 179 8.42 -18.35 -16.97
CA SER A 179 7.17 -18.38 -17.74
C SER A 179 6.92 -19.71 -18.46
N GLN A 180 7.91 -20.61 -18.51
CA GLN A 180 7.81 -21.92 -19.16
C GLN A 180 7.46 -23.04 -18.16
N SER A 181 7.53 -22.75 -16.85
CA SER A 181 7.16 -23.70 -15.82
C SER A 181 5.66 -23.93 -15.80
N SER A 182 5.25 -25.20 -15.63
CA SER A 182 3.85 -25.59 -15.44
C SER A 182 3.32 -25.24 -14.05
N ASN A 183 4.20 -24.99 -13.08
CA ASN A 183 3.85 -24.54 -11.74
C ASN A 183 4.93 -23.55 -11.26
N ARG A 184 4.56 -22.27 -11.23
CA ARG A 184 5.47 -21.18 -10.91
C ARG A 184 5.55 -20.89 -9.41
N GLY A 185 5.01 -21.76 -8.57
CA GLY A 185 4.91 -21.59 -7.13
C GLY A 185 3.62 -20.91 -6.70
N ASN A 186 3.27 -21.11 -5.43
CA ASN A 186 1.95 -20.75 -4.92
C ASN A 186 1.65 -19.25 -5.04
N TYR A 187 2.62 -18.35 -4.85
CA TYR A 187 2.39 -16.91 -4.99
C TYR A 187 2.05 -16.51 -6.43
N MET A 188 2.80 -17.05 -7.40
CA MET A 188 2.59 -16.72 -8.82
C MET A 188 1.28 -17.30 -9.35
N GLU A 189 0.95 -18.53 -8.95
CA GLU A 189 -0.30 -19.17 -9.34
C GLU A 189 -1.51 -18.50 -8.68
N LEU A 190 -1.41 -18.13 -7.40
CA LEU A 190 -2.47 -17.39 -6.70
C LEU A 190 -2.72 -16.01 -7.32
N LEU A 191 -1.67 -15.27 -7.67
CA LEU A 191 -1.81 -13.99 -8.37
C LEU A 191 -2.47 -14.16 -9.74
N SER A 192 -2.08 -15.20 -10.48
CA SER A 192 -2.66 -15.49 -11.79
C SER A 192 -4.15 -15.82 -11.67
N PHE A 193 -4.52 -16.66 -10.70
CA PHE A 193 -5.90 -16.98 -10.39
C PHE A 193 -6.70 -15.72 -9.98
N MET A 194 -6.16 -14.86 -9.13
CA MET A 194 -6.82 -13.60 -8.77
C MET A 194 -7.01 -12.67 -9.98
N ALA A 195 -6.04 -12.64 -10.89
CA ALA A 195 -6.11 -11.83 -12.10
C ALA A 195 -7.18 -12.32 -13.09
N GLU A 196 -7.61 -13.58 -13.04
CA GLU A 196 -8.75 -14.06 -13.85
C GLU A 196 -10.08 -13.41 -13.45
N HIS A 197 -10.19 -12.97 -12.19
CA HIS A 197 -11.40 -12.38 -11.63
C HIS A 197 -11.28 -10.88 -11.35
N ASP A 198 -10.07 -10.32 -11.42
CA ASP A 198 -9.79 -8.91 -11.15
C ASP A 198 -9.16 -8.23 -12.37
N THR A 199 -9.96 -7.41 -13.05
CA THR A 199 -9.54 -6.73 -14.29
C THR A 199 -8.40 -5.74 -14.07
N ASP A 200 -8.35 -5.08 -12.91
CA ASP A 200 -7.31 -4.11 -12.61
C ASP A 200 -5.98 -4.82 -12.34
N LEU A 201 -6.01 -5.94 -11.62
CA LEU A 201 -4.84 -6.79 -11.40
C LEU A 201 -4.35 -7.40 -12.71
N HIS A 202 -5.26 -7.91 -13.54
CA HIS A 202 -4.93 -8.43 -14.86
C HIS A 202 -4.23 -7.38 -15.73
N TYR A 203 -4.79 -6.16 -15.77
CA TYR A 203 -4.20 -5.07 -16.52
C TYR A 203 -2.82 -4.69 -15.95
N HIS A 204 -2.68 -4.62 -14.63
CA HIS A 204 -1.40 -4.33 -13.98
C HIS A 204 -0.31 -5.34 -14.36
N LEU A 205 -0.61 -6.64 -14.24
CA LEU A 205 0.34 -7.71 -14.51
C LEU A 205 0.74 -7.80 -15.99
N SER A 206 -0.15 -7.45 -16.91
CA SER A 206 0.09 -7.51 -18.36
C SER A 206 0.81 -6.27 -18.91
N THR A 207 0.59 -5.09 -18.33
CA THR A 207 1.07 -3.82 -18.92
C THR A 207 2.26 -3.20 -18.19
N ASN A 208 2.38 -3.35 -16.87
CA ASN A 208 3.45 -2.68 -16.12
C ASN A 208 4.78 -3.40 -16.29
N ARG A 209 5.83 -2.63 -16.60
CA ARG A 209 7.21 -3.13 -16.72
C ARG A 209 8.12 -2.72 -15.57
N VAL A 210 7.73 -1.70 -14.80
CA VAL A 210 8.55 -1.14 -13.73
C VAL A 210 8.32 -1.88 -12.41
N PHE A 211 7.06 -2.09 -12.05
CA PHE A 211 6.66 -2.81 -10.86
C PHE A 211 5.49 -3.72 -11.21
N THR A 212 5.71 -5.02 -11.14
CA THR A 212 4.68 -6.07 -11.35
C THR A 212 4.29 -6.76 -10.05
N GLY A 213 5.05 -6.57 -8.98
CA GLY A 213 4.85 -7.34 -7.74
C GLY A 213 5.36 -8.78 -7.78
N THR A 214 5.93 -9.24 -8.91
CA THR A 214 6.24 -10.66 -9.14
C THR A 214 7.72 -11.02 -8.98
N SER A 215 8.65 -10.05 -9.03
CA SER A 215 10.08 -10.36 -8.93
C SER A 215 10.46 -10.87 -7.55
N GLY A 216 11.46 -11.75 -7.48
CA GLY A 216 11.86 -12.32 -6.20
C GLY A 216 12.30 -11.29 -5.16
N LYS A 217 12.94 -10.20 -5.60
CA LYS A 217 13.29 -9.08 -4.71
C LYS A 217 12.05 -8.42 -4.13
N ILE A 218 11.06 -8.10 -4.97
CA ILE A 218 9.83 -7.43 -4.52
C ILE A 218 9.01 -8.35 -3.60
N GLN A 219 8.91 -9.64 -3.92
CA GLN A 219 8.27 -10.62 -3.05
C GLN A 219 8.89 -10.62 -1.65
N ASN A 220 10.22 -10.61 -1.56
CA ASN A 220 10.92 -10.55 -0.27
C ASN A 220 10.66 -9.20 0.44
N ASP A 221 10.67 -8.08 -0.27
CA ASP A 221 10.37 -6.76 0.30
C ASP A 221 8.95 -6.72 0.89
N LEU A 222 7.96 -7.33 0.21
CA LEU A 222 6.59 -7.48 0.73
C LEU A 222 6.56 -8.34 1.99
N ILE A 223 7.25 -9.49 1.99
CA ILE A 223 7.34 -10.38 3.14
C ILE A 223 7.94 -9.64 4.34
N TYR A 224 9.04 -8.92 4.15
CA TYR A 224 9.69 -8.19 5.23
C TYR A 224 8.83 -7.05 5.77
N ALA A 225 8.17 -6.29 4.90
CA ALA A 225 7.27 -5.21 5.32
C ALA A 225 6.10 -5.74 6.15
N ILE A 226 5.49 -6.86 5.74
CA ILE A 226 4.41 -7.50 6.48
C ILE A 226 4.94 -8.06 7.81
N ALA A 227 6.09 -8.74 7.80
CA ALA A 227 6.71 -9.29 9.00
C ALA A 227 7.08 -8.19 10.01
N GLU A 228 7.52 -7.03 9.56
CA GLU A 228 7.83 -5.87 10.41
C GLU A 228 6.56 -5.35 11.10
N VAL A 229 5.49 -5.10 10.35
CA VAL A 229 4.21 -4.63 10.90
C VAL A 229 3.62 -5.66 11.88
N MET A 230 3.59 -6.93 11.49
CA MET A 230 3.14 -8.02 12.37
C MET A 230 4.02 -8.13 13.62
N GLY A 231 5.33 -7.99 13.47
CA GLY A 231 6.29 -8.03 14.56
C GLY A 231 6.06 -6.91 15.57
N GLU A 232 5.76 -5.69 15.13
CA GLU A 232 5.43 -4.57 16.03
C GLU A 232 4.11 -4.77 16.77
N GLU A 233 3.10 -5.35 16.11
CA GLU A 233 1.83 -5.68 16.77
C GLU A 233 2.04 -6.75 17.85
N ILE A 234 2.74 -7.85 17.53
CA ILE A 234 3.07 -8.93 18.48
C ILE A 234 3.90 -8.38 19.65
N LYS A 235 4.89 -7.52 19.38
CA LYS A 235 5.66 -6.85 20.45
C LYS A 235 4.76 -6.02 21.35
N THR A 236 3.78 -5.33 20.79
CA THR A 236 2.81 -4.52 21.55
C THR A 236 1.90 -5.40 22.40
N GLU A 237 1.39 -6.51 21.85
CA GLU A 237 0.62 -7.52 22.59
C GLU A 237 1.42 -8.09 23.77
N ILE A 238 2.68 -8.50 23.55
CA ILE A 238 3.57 -9.00 24.61
C ILE A 238 3.83 -7.93 25.67
N LYS A 239 4.04 -6.66 25.26
CA LYS A 239 4.23 -5.55 26.19
C LYS A 239 2.97 -5.27 27.02
N ASN A 240 1.78 -5.49 26.49
CA ASN A 240 0.53 -5.28 27.21
C ASN A 240 0.13 -6.49 28.07
N ALA A 241 0.61 -7.69 27.74
CA ALA A 241 0.36 -8.89 28.52
C ALA A 241 0.97 -8.76 29.94
N PRO A 242 0.24 -9.18 30.99
CA PRO A 242 0.76 -9.15 32.37
C PRO A 242 1.86 -10.19 32.59
N PHE A 243 1.75 -11.35 31.95
CA PHE A 243 2.70 -12.46 32.01
C PHE A 243 2.69 -13.23 30.69
N VAL A 244 3.81 -13.89 30.38
CA VAL A 244 3.95 -14.73 29.18
C VAL A 244 4.58 -16.08 29.53
N ALA A 245 4.24 -17.10 28.75
CA ALA A 245 4.87 -18.41 28.79
C ALA A 245 5.49 -18.72 27.43
N VAL A 246 6.66 -19.34 27.42
CA VAL A 246 7.40 -19.63 26.19
C VAL A 246 7.52 -21.14 26.00
N MET A 247 7.09 -21.63 24.84
CA MET A 247 7.38 -22.97 24.37
C MET A 247 8.42 -22.87 23.26
N VAL A 248 9.54 -23.57 23.42
CA VAL A 248 10.64 -23.55 22.45
C VAL A 248 10.89 -24.97 21.95
N ASP A 249 10.82 -25.14 20.64
CA ASP A 249 11.20 -26.38 19.95
C ASP A 249 12.51 -26.13 19.16
N GLU A 250 13.42 -27.10 19.17
CA GLU A 250 14.75 -27.14 18.51
C GLU A 250 15.32 -25.78 18.01
N THR A 251 16.20 -25.13 18.79
CA THR A 251 16.88 -23.88 18.35
C THR A 251 18.33 -24.11 17.94
N THR A 252 18.62 -23.98 16.64
CA THR A 252 20.01 -23.91 16.11
C THR A 252 20.48 -22.48 15.88
N ASP A 253 19.57 -21.50 15.92
CA ASP A 253 19.88 -20.13 15.53
C ASP A 253 20.34 -19.26 16.71
N ARG A 254 21.35 -18.41 16.45
CA ARG A 254 22.00 -17.50 17.40
C ARG A 254 21.41 -16.09 17.32
N SER A 255 20.13 -15.96 17.00
CA SER A 255 19.46 -14.66 17.00
C SER A 255 19.35 -14.13 18.44
N GLU A 256 19.81 -12.90 18.68
CA GLU A 256 19.62 -12.23 19.96
C GLU A 256 18.15 -11.88 20.14
N TYR A 257 17.43 -12.71 20.89
CA TYR A 257 16.07 -12.41 21.31
C TYR A 257 16.10 -11.27 22.34
N GLY A 258 15.96 -10.04 21.85
CA GLY A 258 15.83 -8.82 22.65
C GLY A 258 14.44 -8.61 23.27
N CYS A 259 13.63 -9.66 23.39
CA CYS A 259 12.27 -9.55 23.92
C CYS A 259 12.22 -9.64 25.45
N CYS A 260 11.20 -9.02 26.03
CA CYS A 260 10.96 -8.79 27.45
C CYS A 260 10.88 -10.08 28.28
N LEU A 261 12.03 -10.69 28.59
CA LEU A 261 12.13 -11.89 29.42
C LEU A 261 11.64 -11.66 30.86
N ASP A 262 11.57 -10.39 31.30
CA ASP A 262 11.12 -10.00 32.65
C ASP A 262 9.69 -10.45 32.99
N LYS A 263 8.85 -10.71 31.97
CA LYS A 263 7.45 -11.14 32.14
C LYS A 263 7.25 -12.65 31.99
N VAL A 264 8.32 -13.40 31.74
CA VAL A 264 8.23 -14.85 31.51
C VAL A 264 8.00 -15.56 32.84
N VAL A 265 6.86 -16.24 32.96
CA VAL A 265 6.51 -17.01 34.17
C VAL A 265 6.72 -18.51 34.00
N ALA A 266 6.78 -18.99 32.74
CA ALA A 266 7.00 -20.41 32.44
C ALA A 266 7.78 -20.58 31.14
N GLN A 267 8.60 -21.63 31.12
CA GLN A 267 9.45 -22.03 30.00
C GLN A 267 9.30 -23.53 29.77
N CYS A 268 9.00 -23.93 28.53
CA CYS A 268 8.81 -25.33 28.17
C CYS A 268 9.74 -25.76 27.03
N TYR A 269 10.43 -26.88 27.23
CA TYR A 269 11.42 -27.44 26.31
C TYR A 269 11.28 -28.95 26.17
N ASP A 270 11.89 -29.50 25.13
CA ASP A 270 12.20 -30.92 25.08
C ASP A 270 13.34 -31.28 26.06
N GLY A 271 13.60 -32.58 26.21
CA GLY A 271 14.65 -33.06 27.12
C GLY A 271 16.07 -32.90 26.58
N ALA A 272 16.28 -32.22 25.44
CA ALA A 272 17.59 -32.10 24.84
C ALA A 272 18.53 -31.30 25.75
N ALA A 273 19.77 -31.77 25.92
CA ALA A 273 20.73 -31.13 26.82
C ALA A 273 21.02 -29.67 26.45
N VAL A 274 20.97 -29.30 25.16
CA VAL A 274 21.15 -27.93 24.67
C VAL A 274 20.03 -27.01 25.19
N MET A 275 18.84 -27.55 25.44
CA MET A 275 17.66 -26.79 25.85
C MET A 275 17.46 -26.85 27.36
N ALA A 276 17.43 -28.05 27.94
CA ALA A 276 17.05 -28.31 29.34
C ALA A 276 18.22 -28.40 30.34
N SER A 277 19.48 -28.25 29.89
CA SER A 277 20.61 -28.27 30.83
C SER A 277 20.59 -27.06 31.77
N GLY A 278 20.75 -27.31 33.06
CA GLY A 278 20.83 -26.28 34.10
C GLY A 278 22.15 -25.49 34.13
N LEU A 279 23.17 -25.89 33.36
CA LEU A 279 24.48 -25.21 33.31
C LEU A 279 24.58 -24.27 32.10
N ASN A 280 24.49 -24.84 30.89
CA ASN A 280 24.69 -24.11 29.63
C ASN A 280 23.48 -24.22 28.68
N GLY A 281 22.39 -24.83 29.14
CA GLY A 281 21.18 -24.96 28.33
C GLY A 281 20.42 -23.65 28.20
N LEU A 282 19.54 -23.57 27.21
CA LEU A 282 18.65 -22.41 27.02
C LEU A 282 17.84 -22.11 28.30
N GLN A 283 17.40 -23.15 29.03
CA GLN A 283 16.72 -23.01 30.31
C GLN A 283 17.54 -22.20 31.32
N ALA A 284 18.84 -22.48 31.44
CA ALA A 284 19.70 -21.77 32.38
C ALA A 284 19.80 -20.27 32.00
N LYS A 285 19.93 -19.97 30.70
CA LYS A 285 19.98 -18.59 30.19
C LYS A 285 18.67 -17.83 30.40
N VAL A 286 17.53 -18.50 30.23
CA VAL A 286 16.22 -17.89 30.51
C VAL A 286 16.04 -17.69 32.01
N LYS A 287 16.47 -18.63 32.86
CA LYS A 287 16.45 -18.45 34.33
C LYS A 287 17.36 -17.34 34.85
N ASP A 288 18.48 -17.09 34.19
CA ASP A 288 19.39 -15.99 34.56
C ASP A 288 18.70 -14.62 34.43
N ARG A 289 17.88 -14.44 33.38
CA ARG A 289 17.12 -13.21 33.15
C ARG A 289 15.74 -13.21 33.83
N ALA A 290 15.12 -14.38 33.98
CA ALA A 290 13.82 -14.57 34.62
C ALA A 290 13.88 -15.65 35.70
N PRO A 291 14.36 -15.33 36.92
CA PRO A 291 14.59 -16.32 37.98
C PRO A 291 13.32 -17.06 38.42
N MET A 292 12.16 -16.41 38.30
CA MET A 292 10.86 -16.95 38.67
C MET A 292 10.23 -17.84 37.58
N ALA A 293 10.85 -17.94 36.39
CA ALA A 293 10.30 -18.70 35.27
C ALA A 293 10.36 -20.22 35.54
N LEU A 294 9.19 -20.84 35.68
CA LEU A 294 9.04 -22.27 35.94
C LEU A 294 9.47 -23.08 34.72
N PHE A 295 10.41 -24.00 34.91
CA PHE A 295 10.76 -24.98 33.89
C PHE A 295 9.73 -26.11 33.86
N ILE A 296 9.11 -26.30 32.70
CA ILE A 296 8.15 -27.36 32.43
C ILE A 296 8.74 -28.24 31.34
N HIS A 297 8.93 -29.52 31.64
CA HIS A 297 9.37 -30.46 30.62
C HIS A 297 8.19 -30.83 29.70
N CYS A 298 8.40 -30.78 28.38
CA CYS A 298 7.37 -31.08 27.38
C CYS A 298 6.73 -32.45 27.62
N TYR A 299 5.41 -32.48 27.87
CA TYR A 299 4.67 -33.72 28.13
C TYR A 299 4.61 -34.65 26.93
N ALA A 300 4.51 -34.11 25.71
CA ALA A 300 4.55 -34.90 24.49
C ALA A 300 5.88 -35.67 24.37
N HIS A 301 7.01 -35.01 24.68
CA HIS A 301 8.31 -35.68 24.71
C HIS A 301 8.41 -36.72 25.83
N ARG A 302 7.88 -36.45 27.04
CA ARG A 302 7.86 -37.44 28.13
C ARG A 302 7.07 -38.68 27.77
N LEU A 303 5.88 -38.50 27.20
CA LEU A 303 5.05 -39.61 26.76
C LEU A 303 5.77 -40.44 25.69
N ASN A 304 6.40 -39.76 24.72
CA ASN A 304 7.21 -40.38 23.70
C ASN A 304 8.33 -41.25 24.28
N LEU A 305 9.06 -40.73 25.28
CA LEU A 305 10.11 -41.47 25.97
C LEU A 305 9.58 -42.68 26.73
N VAL A 306 8.46 -42.55 27.45
CA VAL A 306 7.84 -43.66 28.18
C VAL A 306 7.40 -44.77 27.22
N LEU A 307 6.78 -44.44 26.10
CA LEU A 307 6.35 -45.40 25.09
C LEU A 307 7.56 -46.11 24.45
N THR A 308 8.56 -45.35 24.03
CA THR A 308 9.77 -45.89 23.38
C THR A 308 10.55 -46.78 24.35
N GLN A 309 10.74 -46.35 25.60
CA GLN A 309 11.42 -47.13 26.62
C GLN A 309 10.62 -48.37 27.00
N GLY A 310 9.31 -48.26 27.21
CA GLY A 310 8.42 -49.39 27.49
C GLY A 310 8.51 -50.46 26.40
N ALA A 311 8.36 -50.06 25.14
CA ALA A 311 8.49 -50.97 24.00
C ALA A 311 9.89 -51.60 23.91
N SER A 312 10.95 -50.85 24.25
CA SER A 312 12.32 -51.39 24.23
C SER A 312 12.60 -52.44 25.31
N LYS A 313 11.79 -52.49 26.38
CA LYS A 313 11.90 -53.49 27.45
C LYS A 313 11.20 -54.80 27.12
N LEU A 314 10.19 -54.75 26.25
CA LEU A 314 9.50 -55.93 25.73
C LEU A 314 10.30 -56.47 24.54
N LYS A 315 10.84 -57.69 24.62
CA LYS A 315 11.71 -58.25 23.59
C LYS A 315 11.03 -58.29 22.22
N GLU A 316 9.80 -58.76 22.16
CA GLU A 316 8.98 -58.87 20.95
C GLU A 316 8.77 -57.48 20.32
N CYS A 317 8.22 -56.52 21.08
CA CYS A 317 8.06 -55.14 20.61
C CYS A 317 9.39 -54.50 20.20
N LYS A 318 10.48 -54.78 20.91
CA LYS A 318 11.80 -54.25 20.55
C LYS A 318 12.25 -54.74 19.17
N VAL A 319 12.11 -56.05 18.92
CA VAL A 319 12.47 -56.66 17.63
C VAL A 319 11.54 -56.14 16.53
N PHE A 320 10.24 -56.16 16.77
CA PHE A 320 9.22 -55.70 15.83
C PHE A 320 9.39 -54.22 15.43
N PHE A 321 9.39 -53.30 16.40
CA PHE A 321 9.46 -51.86 16.10
C PHE A 321 10.85 -51.39 15.67
N PHE A 322 11.91 -51.79 16.38
CA PHE A 322 13.23 -51.19 16.17
C PHE A 322 14.11 -51.92 15.17
N ALA A 323 13.93 -53.22 14.97
CA ALA A 323 14.71 -54.00 14.01
C ALA A 323 13.93 -54.24 12.71
N ASN A 324 12.68 -54.72 12.80
CA ASN A 324 11.89 -55.09 11.62
C ASN A 324 11.34 -53.86 10.90
N LEU A 325 10.52 -53.04 11.55
CA LEU A 325 9.88 -51.90 10.92
C LEU A 325 10.87 -50.82 10.48
N ASN A 326 11.82 -50.45 11.34
CA ASN A 326 12.87 -49.51 10.96
C ASN A 326 13.77 -50.06 9.85
N GLY A 327 14.07 -51.36 9.88
CA GLY A 327 14.83 -52.05 8.84
C GLY A 327 14.10 -52.00 7.50
N LEU A 328 12.79 -52.26 7.50
CA LEU A 328 11.92 -52.20 6.33
C LEU A 328 11.89 -50.79 5.73
N ALA A 329 11.67 -49.77 6.56
CA ALA A 329 11.69 -48.38 6.09
C ALA A 329 13.07 -47.98 5.52
N ALA A 330 14.16 -48.38 6.18
CA ALA A 330 15.53 -48.12 5.74
C ALA A 330 15.91 -48.88 4.47
N PHE A 331 15.36 -50.09 4.27
CA PHE A 331 15.57 -50.88 3.06
C PHE A 331 15.11 -50.08 1.84
N PHE A 332 13.88 -49.57 1.84
CA PHE A 332 13.42 -48.75 0.72
C PHE A 332 14.18 -47.44 0.60
N SER A 333 14.36 -46.69 1.68
CA SER A 333 14.94 -45.33 1.63
C SER A 333 16.40 -45.27 1.16
N ARG A 334 17.16 -46.38 1.26
CA ARG A 334 18.57 -46.46 0.85
C ARG A 334 18.79 -46.69 -0.65
N SER A 335 17.74 -46.95 -1.43
CA SER A 335 17.86 -47.16 -2.88
C SER A 335 16.76 -46.46 -3.65
N PRO A 336 17.09 -45.54 -4.58
CA PRO A 336 16.12 -44.93 -5.47
C PRO A 336 15.35 -45.97 -6.30
N LYS A 337 16.01 -47.05 -6.78
CA LYS A 337 15.36 -48.14 -7.54
C LYS A 337 14.27 -48.83 -6.72
N ARG A 338 14.57 -49.18 -5.46
CA ARG A 338 13.58 -49.81 -4.55
C ARG A 338 12.48 -48.84 -4.14
N THR A 339 12.83 -47.58 -3.95
CA THR A 339 11.87 -46.51 -3.66
C THR A 339 10.92 -46.34 -4.85
N GLN A 340 11.40 -46.33 -6.09
CA GLN A 340 10.53 -46.26 -7.26
C GLN A 340 9.57 -47.46 -7.35
N LEU A 341 10.08 -48.68 -7.17
CA LEU A 341 9.24 -49.89 -7.15
C LEU A 341 8.13 -49.84 -6.08
N LEU A 342 8.44 -49.30 -4.89
CA LEU A 342 7.46 -49.08 -3.83
C LEU A 342 6.35 -48.09 -4.24
N ASP A 343 6.67 -47.06 -5.05
CA ASP A 343 5.64 -46.15 -5.57
C ASP A 343 4.77 -46.82 -6.62
N ASP A 344 5.39 -47.59 -7.53
CA ASP A 344 4.69 -48.19 -8.65
C ASP A 344 3.69 -49.26 -8.18
N MET A 345 4.09 -50.12 -7.23
CA MET A 345 3.27 -51.23 -6.74
C MET A 345 2.39 -50.86 -5.54
N CYS A 346 2.96 -50.21 -4.51
CA CYS A 346 2.21 -49.92 -3.28
C CYS A 346 1.47 -48.58 -3.31
N LYS A 347 1.82 -47.67 -4.24
CA LYS A 347 1.25 -46.31 -4.41
C LYS A 347 1.24 -45.45 -3.14
N ARG A 348 2.05 -45.84 -2.14
CA ARG A 348 2.15 -45.14 -0.86
C ARG A 348 3.54 -45.33 -0.27
N ARG A 349 4.19 -44.22 0.03
CA ARG A 349 5.52 -44.18 0.66
C ARG A 349 5.45 -44.60 2.12
N LEU A 350 6.46 -45.34 2.57
CA LEU A 350 6.65 -45.61 4.00
C LEU A 350 7.12 -44.34 4.71
N PRO A 351 6.53 -43.97 5.86
CA PRO A 351 6.96 -42.80 6.62
C PRO A 351 8.42 -42.91 7.06
N HIS A 352 9.16 -41.82 6.99
CA HIS A 352 10.50 -41.76 7.58
C HIS A 352 10.40 -41.90 9.11
N VAL A 353 11.16 -42.84 9.68
CA VAL A 353 11.20 -43.03 11.13
C VAL A 353 12.16 -41.99 11.73
N ALA A 354 11.61 -41.03 12.47
CA ALA A 354 12.41 -40.11 13.27
C ALA A 354 12.62 -40.73 14.67
N PRO A 355 13.87 -40.88 15.14
CA PRO A 355 14.16 -41.45 16.47
C PRO A 355 13.49 -40.70 17.62
N THR A 356 13.18 -39.41 17.42
CA THR A 356 12.61 -38.51 18.42
C THR A 356 11.07 -38.52 18.46
N ARG A 357 10.39 -39.26 17.57
CA ARG A 357 8.92 -39.19 17.39
C ARG A 357 8.28 -40.57 17.16
N TRP A 358 7.82 -41.22 18.23
CA TRP A 358 7.04 -42.48 18.27
C TRP A 358 5.76 -42.42 17.40
N GLN A 359 5.19 -41.23 17.20
CA GLN A 359 4.10 -41.03 16.24
C GLN A 359 4.46 -41.47 14.80
N SER A 360 5.75 -41.44 14.43
CA SER A 360 6.20 -41.96 13.14
C SER A 360 6.17 -43.48 13.11
N THR A 361 6.45 -44.14 14.23
CA THR A 361 6.39 -45.60 14.38
C THR A 361 4.96 -46.11 14.27
N SER A 362 3.98 -45.45 14.90
CA SER A 362 2.56 -45.87 14.78
C SER A 362 2.01 -45.69 13.36
N ARG A 363 2.38 -44.61 12.66
CA ARG A 363 2.01 -44.42 11.25
C ARG A 363 2.64 -45.48 10.35
N LEU A 364 3.90 -45.83 10.58
CA LEU A 364 4.58 -46.87 9.83
C LEU A 364 3.89 -48.23 10.00
N VAL A 365 3.52 -48.58 11.24
CA VAL A 365 2.76 -49.81 11.54
C VAL A 365 1.46 -49.85 10.75
N ASN A 366 0.67 -48.77 10.79
CA ASN A 366 -0.61 -48.70 10.08
C ASN A 366 -0.41 -48.83 8.57
N VAL A 367 0.61 -48.18 7.99
CA VAL A 367 0.88 -48.28 6.55
C VAL A 367 1.30 -49.70 6.16
N VAL A 368 2.16 -50.34 6.96
CA VAL A 368 2.60 -51.72 6.71
C VAL A 368 1.43 -52.70 6.84
N HIS A 369 0.55 -52.51 7.83
CA HIS A 369 -0.66 -53.32 7.99
C HIS A 369 -1.64 -53.12 6.82
N GLU A 370 -1.95 -51.87 6.45
CA GLU A 370 -2.84 -51.54 5.33
C GLU A 370 -2.31 -52.03 3.98
N LYS A 371 -0.99 -52.04 3.79
CA LYS A 371 -0.32 -52.39 2.52
C LYS A 371 0.37 -53.74 2.54
N ARG A 372 0.07 -54.60 3.52
CA ARG A 372 0.72 -55.91 3.70
C ARG A 372 0.74 -56.75 2.43
N ILE A 373 -0.41 -56.88 1.76
CA ILE A 373 -0.55 -57.69 0.54
C ILE A 373 0.32 -57.12 -0.59
N ALA A 374 0.25 -55.80 -0.81
CA ALA A 374 1.04 -55.14 -1.86
C ALA A 374 2.55 -55.20 -1.58
N LEU A 375 2.97 -55.16 -0.31
CA LEU A 375 4.36 -55.33 0.08
C LEU A 375 4.86 -56.76 -0.18
N LYS A 376 4.01 -57.77 0.03
CA LYS A 376 4.33 -59.17 -0.31
C LYS A 376 4.52 -59.35 -1.80
N GLU A 377 3.56 -58.90 -2.61
CA GLU A 377 3.67 -58.93 -4.08
C GLU A 377 4.93 -58.21 -4.57
N LEU A 378 5.31 -57.11 -3.92
CA LEU A 378 6.55 -56.40 -4.22
C LEU A 378 7.80 -57.23 -3.88
N PHE A 379 7.84 -57.89 -2.73
CA PHE A 379 8.97 -58.74 -2.37
C PHE A 379 9.06 -59.98 -3.26
N ASP A 380 7.94 -60.63 -3.57
CA ASP A 380 7.87 -61.72 -4.54
C ASP A 380 8.44 -61.29 -5.89
N HIS A 381 8.07 -60.08 -6.37
CA HIS A 381 8.62 -59.53 -7.61
C HIS A 381 10.15 -59.36 -7.55
N ILE A 382 10.71 -58.89 -6.43
CA ILE A 382 12.17 -58.77 -6.25
C ILE A 382 12.84 -60.15 -6.27
N LEU A 383 12.21 -61.17 -5.68
CA LEU A 383 12.73 -62.54 -5.63
C LEU A 383 12.69 -63.23 -7.00
N GLU A 384 11.62 -63.02 -7.77
CA GLU A 384 11.51 -63.54 -9.13
C GLU A 384 12.54 -62.89 -10.08
N HIS A 385 12.81 -61.60 -9.92
CA HIS A 385 13.74 -60.82 -10.74
C HIS A 385 15.11 -60.66 -10.07
N HIS A 386 15.57 -61.70 -9.35
CA HIS A 386 16.81 -61.68 -8.57
C HIS A 386 18.05 -61.22 -9.36
N ASP A 387 18.12 -61.50 -10.67
CA ASP A 387 19.22 -61.09 -11.55
C ASP A 387 19.38 -59.56 -11.67
N GLU A 388 18.32 -58.78 -11.39
CA GLU A 388 18.32 -57.32 -11.51
C GLU A 388 18.71 -56.58 -10.22
N TYR A 389 18.93 -57.32 -9.14
CA TYR A 389 19.21 -56.78 -7.81
C TYR A 389 20.49 -57.42 -7.25
N ASN A 390 21.17 -56.72 -6.33
CA ASN A 390 22.35 -57.30 -5.69
C ASN A 390 21.92 -58.37 -4.66
N GLU A 391 22.83 -59.30 -4.37
CA GLU A 391 22.61 -60.43 -3.44
C GLU A 391 22.07 -59.97 -2.08
N ASP A 392 22.60 -58.86 -1.54
CA ASP A 392 22.14 -58.26 -0.28
C ASP A 392 20.66 -57.82 -0.33
N THR A 393 20.20 -57.27 -1.46
CA THR A 393 18.81 -56.83 -1.63
C THR A 393 17.87 -58.01 -1.70
N VAL A 394 18.24 -59.05 -2.44
CA VAL A 394 17.45 -60.29 -2.58
C VAL A 394 17.33 -61.00 -1.23
N LEU A 395 18.45 -61.12 -0.50
CA LEU A 395 18.47 -61.75 0.82
C LEU A 395 17.67 -60.96 1.86
N CYS A 396 17.76 -59.63 1.83
CA CYS A 396 16.93 -58.78 2.70
C CYS A 396 15.44 -58.87 2.33
N ALA A 397 15.10 -58.92 1.04
CA ALA A 397 13.72 -59.06 0.57
C ALA A 397 13.09 -60.38 1.03
N ASP A 398 13.78 -61.52 0.86
CA ASP A 398 13.35 -62.83 1.36
C ASP A 398 13.14 -62.81 2.89
N GLY A 399 14.05 -62.15 3.61
CA GLY A 399 13.95 -61.99 5.05
C GLY A 399 12.75 -61.14 5.50
N PHE A 400 12.40 -60.09 4.75
CA PHE A 400 11.23 -59.26 5.06
C PHE A 400 9.91 -59.92 4.65
N ASP A 401 9.87 -60.62 3.52
CA ASP A 401 8.68 -61.35 3.08
C ASP A 401 8.25 -62.41 4.10
N LYS A 402 9.20 -63.26 4.54
CA LYS A 402 8.96 -64.25 5.60
C LYS A 402 8.47 -63.62 6.90
N ARG A 403 9.00 -62.45 7.28
CA ARG A 403 8.58 -61.73 8.49
C ARG A 403 7.19 -61.13 8.35
N LEU A 404 6.75 -60.76 7.15
CA LEU A 404 5.37 -60.29 6.92
C LEU A 404 4.34 -61.41 7.11
N ASP A 405 4.75 -62.67 7.15
CA ASP A 405 3.91 -63.83 7.48
C ASP A 405 3.87 -64.21 8.97
N ASP A 406 4.76 -63.64 9.78
CA ASP A 406 4.77 -63.91 11.22
C ASP A 406 3.53 -63.32 11.92
N PHE A 407 3.06 -64.00 12.97
CA PHE A 407 1.88 -63.64 13.78
C PHE A 407 1.93 -62.19 14.31
N GLU A 408 3.12 -61.62 14.51
CA GLU A 408 3.30 -60.24 14.96
C GLU A 408 2.84 -59.17 13.95
N PHE A 409 2.63 -59.55 12.68
CA PHE A 409 2.14 -58.67 11.61
C PHE A 409 0.68 -58.94 11.18
N CYS A 410 0.01 -59.93 11.79
CA CYS A 410 -1.37 -60.35 11.49
C CYS A 410 -2.44 -59.51 12.19
#